data_AF-A0A846QVU8-F1
#
_entry.id   AF-A0A846QVU8-F1
#
_cell.length_a   1.000
_cell.length_b   1.000
_cell.length_c   1.000
_cell.angle_alpha   90.00
_cell.angle_beta   90.00
_cell.angle_gamma   90.00
#
_symmetry.space_group_name_H-M   'P 1'
#
loop_
_entity.id
_entity.type
_entity.pdbx_description
1 polymer ?
#
loop_
_entity_poly.entity_id
_entity_poly.type
_entity_poly.pdbx_seq_one_letter_code
_entity_poly.pdbx_strand_id
1 'polypeptide(L)'
;MTESLSKHERNLSAIIHASTFSRYFIPFGNFILPLILWTANKKDYKFVDYNGKQALNFQISMLLYSIVLGAISIPFFIGFLPDLFDGGFLSWNDFHHDSFRLHFDTDHFPFIWPLGITGLVQAAITVINVVYTILATIRTNEGQTFKYPFTINFIK
;
A
#
# COMPACT_ATOMS: atom_id res chain seq x y z
N MET A 1 -5.81 -31.41 23.24
CA MET A 1 -5.34 -30.22 23.97
C MET A 1 -5.19 -29.12 22.95
N THR A 2 -5.96 -28.03 23.04
CA THR A 2 -5.65 -26.81 22.28
C THR A 2 -4.38 -26.25 22.88
N GLU A 3 -3.24 -26.37 22.20
CA GLU A 3 -2.02 -25.70 22.65
C GLU A 3 -2.32 -24.20 22.79
N SER A 4 -2.12 -23.68 24.00
CA SER A 4 -2.26 -22.26 24.25
C SER A 4 -1.14 -21.53 23.53
N LEU A 5 -1.50 -20.62 22.62
CA LEU A 5 -0.56 -19.87 21.79
C LEU A 5 0.47 -19.14 22.65
N SER A 6 1.77 -19.34 22.37
CA SER A 6 2.82 -18.71 23.16
C SER A 6 2.88 -17.19 22.92
N LYS A 7 3.36 -16.44 23.92
CA LYS A 7 3.59 -14.99 23.78
C LYS A 7 4.57 -14.68 22.63
N HIS A 8 5.55 -15.55 22.42
CA HIS A 8 6.53 -15.42 21.35
C HIS A 8 5.85 -15.50 19.97
N GLU A 9 5.01 -16.51 19.73
CA GLU A 9 4.26 -16.67 18.47
C GLU A 9 3.35 -15.48 18.15
N ARG A 10 2.66 -14.97 19.17
CA ARG A 10 1.77 -13.79 19.06
C ARG A 10 2.56 -12.54 18.67
N ASN A 11 3.66 -12.28 19.39
CA ASN A 11 4.52 -11.15 19.12
C ASN A 11 5.17 -11.25 17.73
N LEU A 12 5.67 -12.42 17.37
CA LEU A 12 6.28 -12.64 16.06
C LEU A 12 5.27 -12.43 14.93
N SER A 13 4.05 -12.94 15.07
CA SER A 13 2.98 -12.74 14.09
C SER A 13 2.61 -11.27 13.95
N ALA A 14 2.53 -10.53 15.06
CA ALA A 14 2.30 -9.10 15.04
C ALA A 14 3.44 -8.34 14.35
N ILE A 15 4.70 -8.71 14.63
CA ILE A 15 5.88 -8.13 14.00
C ILE A 15 5.87 -8.39 12.49
N ILE A 16 5.46 -9.58 12.03
CA ILE A 16 5.35 -9.86 10.59
C ILE A 16 4.40 -8.86 9.92
N HIS A 17 3.20 -8.63 10.46
CA HIS A 17 2.29 -7.62 9.91
C HIS A 17 2.88 -6.21 9.99
N ALA A 18 3.42 -5.81 11.14
CA ALA A 18 4.02 -4.49 11.33
C ALA A 18 5.23 -4.24 10.40
N SER A 19 6.00 -5.30 10.10
CA SER A 19 7.19 -5.22 9.26
C SER A 19 6.88 -4.82 7.82
N THR A 20 5.63 -4.92 7.40
CA THR A 20 5.18 -4.41 6.09
C THR A 20 5.35 -2.89 5.97
N PHE A 21 5.42 -2.13 7.07
CA PHE A 21 5.69 -0.69 7.04
C PHE A 21 7.14 -0.34 6.66
N SER A 22 8.03 -1.32 6.57
CA SER A 22 9.42 -1.08 6.15
C SER A 22 9.56 -0.53 4.72
N ARG A 23 8.51 -0.58 3.88
CA ARG A 23 8.49 0.11 2.56
C ARG A 23 8.82 1.60 2.62
N TYR A 24 8.60 2.25 3.76
CA TYR A 24 8.89 3.67 3.93
C TYR A 24 10.39 3.97 4.10
N PHE A 25 11.20 2.94 4.34
CA PHE A 25 12.65 3.08 4.53
C PHE A 25 13.45 2.31 3.48
N ILE A 26 12.93 1.17 3.03
CA ILE A 26 13.62 0.25 2.13
C ILE A 26 12.70 -0.05 0.93
N PRO A 27 13.16 0.11 -0.31
CA PRO A 27 12.42 -0.31 -1.49
C PRO A 27 12.00 -1.78 -1.38
N PHE A 28 10.73 -2.08 -1.62
CA PHE A 28 10.14 -3.42 -1.47
C PHE A 28 10.25 -4.03 -0.05
N GLY A 29 10.59 -3.24 0.97
CA GLY A 29 10.71 -3.70 2.36
C GLY A 29 9.43 -4.37 2.85
N ASN A 30 8.26 -3.90 2.41
CA ASN A 30 6.96 -4.48 2.77
C ASN A 30 6.76 -5.94 2.36
N PHE A 31 7.62 -6.48 1.50
CA PHE A 31 7.66 -7.88 1.12
C PHE A 31 8.84 -8.59 1.76
N ILE A 32 10.03 -7.99 1.67
CA ILE A 32 11.29 -8.62 2.06
C ILE A 32 11.30 -8.96 3.55
N LEU A 33 11.00 -7.98 4.41
CA LEU A 33 11.04 -8.17 5.86
C LEU A 33 10.01 -9.20 6.36
N PRO A 34 8.71 -9.12 6.01
CA PRO A 34 7.75 -10.14 6.43
C PRO A 34 8.06 -11.51 5.85
N LEU A 35 8.62 -11.59 4.63
CA LEU A 35 9.04 -12.85 4.02
C LEU A 35 10.18 -13.50 4.81
N ILE A 36 11.22 -12.74 5.17
CA ILE A 36 12.33 -13.25 5.99
C ILE A 36 11.80 -13.76 7.35
N LEU A 37 11.03 -12.92 8.05
CA LEU A 37 10.47 -13.28 9.36
C LEU A 37 9.56 -14.51 9.31
N TRP A 38 8.67 -14.59 8.30
CA TRP A 38 7.79 -15.73 8.11
C TRP A 38 8.58 -17.00 7.76
N THR A 39 9.45 -16.95 6.75
CA THR A 39 10.19 -18.13 6.29
C THR A 39 11.11 -18.73 7.35
N ALA A 40 11.70 -17.90 8.21
CA ALA A 40 12.55 -18.34 9.31
C ALA A 40 11.79 -19.11 10.41
N ASN A 41 10.47 -18.91 10.55
CA ASN A 41 9.69 -19.41 11.69
C ASN A 41 8.47 -20.26 11.31
N LYS A 42 8.11 -20.30 10.02
CA LYS A 42 6.87 -20.98 9.54
C LYS A 42 6.82 -22.48 9.79
N LYS A 43 7.97 -23.13 9.95
CA LYS A 43 8.04 -24.58 10.19
C LYS A 43 7.72 -24.92 11.64
N ASP A 44 8.04 -24.00 12.55
CA ASP A 44 7.94 -24.23 13.99
C ASP A 44 6.55 -23.85 14.52
N TYR A 45 5.92 -22.81 13.94
CA TYR A 45 4.69 -22.26 14.47
C TYR A 45 3.59 -22.12 13.40
N LYS A 46 2.53 -22.92 13.53
CA LYS A 46 1.38 -22.90 12.59
C LYS A 46 0.66 -21.55 12.57
N PHE A 47 0.56 -20.86 13.72
CA PHE A 47 -0.05 -19.53 13.79
C PHE A 47 0.77 -18.48 13.03
N VAL A 48 2.11 -18.58 13.10
CA VAL A 48 3.02 -17.71 12.36
C VAL A 48 2.95 -18.02 10.86
N ASP A 49 2.86 -19.29 10.46
CA ASP A 49 2.69 -19.66 9.06
C ASP A 49 1.42 -19.05 8.46
N TYR A 50 0.29 -19.20 9.16
CA TYR A 50 -0.96 -18.59 8.76
C TYR A 50 -0.83 -17.07 8.60
N ASN A 51 -0.32 -16.38 9.61
CA ASN A 51 -0.24 -14.92 9.60
C ASN A 51 0.75 -14.36 8.57
N GLY A 52 1.88 -15.04 8.34
CA GLY A 52 2.83 -14.67 7.31
C GLY A 52 2.26 -14.79 5.90
N LYS A 53 1.50 -15.85 5.61
CA LYS A 53 0.76 -15.98 4.35
C LYS A 53 -0.26 -14.85 4.18
N GLN A 54 -1.01 -14.52 5.23
CA GLN A 54 -1.99 -13.42 5.19
C GLN A 54 -1.32 -12.06 4.94
N ALA A 55 -0.23 -11.75 5.65
CA ALA A 55 0.51 -10.50 5.47
C ALA A 55 1.03 -10.37 4.03
N LEU A 56 1.69 -11.41 3.51
CA LEU A 56 2.29 -11.39 2.18
C LEU A 56 1.24 -11.36 1.07
N ASN A 57 0.20 -12.18 1.15
CA ASN A 57 -0.89 -12.16 0.17
C ASN A 57 -1.57 -10.79 0.11
N PHE A 58 -1.79 -10.15 1.26
CA PHE A 58 -2.36 -8.80 1.30
C PHE A 58 -1.45 -7.77 0.64
N GLN A 59 -0.16 -7.75 0.98
CA GLN A 59 0.79 -6.81 0.38
C GLN A 59 0.91 -7.03 -1.13
N ILE A 60 0.88 -8.29 -1.60
CA ILE A 60 0.94 -8.61 -3.04
C ILE A 60 -0.35 -8.14 -3.72
N SER A 61 -1.51 -8.32 -3.09
CA SER A 61 -2.79 -7.84 -3.61
C SER A 61 -2.80 -6.32 -3.75
N MET A 62 -2.35 -5.59 -2.73
CA MET A 62 -2.27 -4.13 -2.75
C MET A 62 -1.32 -3.60 -3.81
N LEU A 63 -0.18 -4.28 -4.01
CA LEU A 63 0.74 -3.97 -5.11
C LEU A 63 0.09 -4.22 -6.47
N LEU A 64 -0.57 -5.36 -6.65
CA LEU A 64 -1.27 -5.68 -7.90
C LEU A 64 -2.32 -4.62 -8.24
N TYR A 65 -3.14 -4.21 -7.26
CA TYR A 65 -4.14 -3.16 -7.46
C TYR A 65 -3.48 -1.82 -7.84
N SER A 66 -2.36 -1.48 -7.22
CA SER A 66 -1.61 -0.25 -7.55
C SER A 66 -0.99 -0.32 -8.96
N ILE A 67 -0.48 -1.48 -9.39
CA ILE A 67 0.08 -1.68 -10.73
C ILE A 67 -1.02 -1.57 -11.78
N VAL A 68 -2.16 -2.23 -11.58
CA VAL A 68 -3.29 -2.17 -12.51
C VAL A 68 -3.80 -0.73 -12.64
N LEU A 69 -3.98 -0.04 -11.51
CA LEU A 69 -4.40 1.35 -11.49
C LEU A 69 -3.38 2.24 -12.21
N GLY A 70 -2.09 2.10 -11.91
CA GLY A 70 -1.03 2.85 -12.56
C GLY A 70 -0.95 2.60 -14.07
N ALA A 71 -1.14 1.35 -14.51
CA ALA A 71 -1.17 0.99 -15.93
C ALA A 71 -2.33 1.66 -16.68
N ILE A 72 -3.52 1.71 -16.06
CA ILE A 72 -4.69 2.43 -16.61
C ILE A 72 -4.40 3.93 -16.75
N SER A 73 -3.57 4.50 -15.86
CA SER A 73 -3.22 5.91 -15.87
C SER A 73 -2.17 6.32 -16.90
N ILE A 74 -1.45 5.36 -17.51
CA ILE A 74 -0.34 5.64 -18.44
C ILE A 74 -0.76 6.54 -19.62
N PRO A 75 -1.86 6.28 -20.36
CA PRO A 75 -2.23 7.11 -21.50
C PRO A 75 -2.52 8.57 -21.11
N PHE A 76 -3.16 8.77 -19.95
CA PHE A 76 -3.46 10.09 -19.41
C PHE A 76 -2.19 10.81 -18.95
N PHE A 77 -1.26 10.07 -18.35
CA PHE A 77 0.02 10.62 -17.94
C PHE A 77 0.88 11.05 -19.14
N ILE A 78 0.92 10.26 -20.21
CA ILE A 78 1.62 10.61 -21.46
C ILE A 78 1.02 11.88 -22.09
N GLY A 79 -0.31 11.99 -22.10
CA GLY A 79 -1.01 13.19 -22.60
C GLY A 79 -0.71 14.45 -21.78
N PHE A 80 -0.55 14.31 -20.46
CA PHE A 80 -0.21 15.39 -19.54
C PHE A 80 1.30 15.73 -19.48
N LEU A 81 2.16 14.81 -19.92
CA LEU A 81 3.61 14.91 -19.73
C LEU A 81 4.24 16.18 -20.38
N PRO A 82 3.86 16.62 -21.60
CA PRO A 82 4.37 17.86 -22.18
C PRO A 82 4.08 19.08 -21.30
N ASP A 83 2.85 19.20 -20.76
CA ASP A 83 2.41 20.32 -19.92
C ASP A 83 3.24 20.46 -18.63
N LEU A 84 3.75 19.33 -18.12
CA LEU A 84 4.63 19.29 -16.95
C LEU A 84 6.01 19.91 -17.26
N PHE A 85 6.54 19.67 -18.46
CA PHE A 85 7.86 20.17 -18.87
C PHE A 85 7.83 21.61 -19.36
N ASP A 86 6.69 22.05 -19.92
CA ASP A 86 6.49 23.44 -20.34
C ASP A 86 6.26 24.40 -19.16
N GLY A 87 6.22 23.88 -17.92
CA GLY A 87 6.07 24.68 -16.70
C GLY A 87 4.65 25.19 -16.46
N GLY A 88 3.66 24.75 -17.24
CA GLY A 88 2.27 25.22 -17.18
C GLY A 88 1.54 24.88 -15.88
N PHE A 89 1.95 23.83 -15.17
CA PHE A 89 1.32 23.41 -13.91
C PHE A 89 1.79 24.21 -12.66
N LEU A 90 3.04 24.67 -12.65
CA LEU A 90 3.68 25.39 -11.52
C LEU A 90 4.59 26.50 -12.08
N SER A 91 4.01 27.46 -12.82
CA SER A 91 4.76 28.62 -13.28
C SER A 91 5.08 29.54 -12.10
N TRP A 92 6.36 29.69 -11.78
CA TRP A 92 6.84 30.59 -10.71
C TRP A 92 6.61 32.08 -11.03
N ASN A 93 6.25 32.41 -12.28
CA ASN A 93 6.05 33.79 -12.74
C ASN A 93 4.72 34.40 -12.25
N ASP A 94 3.78 33.61 -11.73
CA ASP A 94 2.46 34.10 -11.28
C ASP A 94 2.37 34.40 -9.76
N PHE A 95 3.46 34.15 -9.02
CA PHE A 95 3.51 34.34 -7.54
C PHE A 95 3.80 35.78 -7.10
N HIS A 96 3.75 36.78 -7.99
CA HIS A 96 4.02 38.19 -7.66
C HIS A 96 2.77 39.05 -7.42
N HIS A 97 1.56 38.51 -7.57
CA HIS A 97 0.33 39.20 -7.20
C HIS A 97 -0.53 38.34 -6.26
N ASP A 98 -0.98 38.95 -5.15
CA ASP A 98 -1.54 38.35 -3.92
C ASP A 98 -2.88 37.59 -4.04
N SER A 99 -3.11 36.79 -5.08
CA SER A 99 -4.27 35.89 -5.12
C SER A 99 -3.97 34.59 -5.83
N PHE A 100 -3.99 33.47 -5.09
CA PHE A 100 -4.00 32.12 -5.66
C PHE A 100 -5.28 31.93 -6.48
N ARG A 101 -5.20 32.18 -7.79
CA ARG A 101 -6.26 31.93 -8.76
C ARG A 101 -5.96 30.65 -9.50
N LEU A 102 -6.66 29.57 -9.15
CA LEU A 102 -6.62 28.33 -9.92
C LEU A 102 -7.37 28.54 -11.24
N HIS A 103 -6.63 28.74 -12.33
CA HIS A 103 -7.19 28.76 -13.67
C HIS A 103 -7.20 27.33 -14.21
N PHE A 104 -8.38 26.72 -14.29
CA PHE A 104 -8.56 25.40 -14.88
C PHE A 104 -8.91 25.57 -16.35
N ASP A 105 -7.90 25.48 -17.22
CA ASP A 105 -8.13 25.58 -18.65
C ASP A 105 -8.81 24.32 -19.19
N THR A 106 -9.77 24.50 -20.11
CA THR A 106 -10.63 23.39 -20.55
C THR A 106 -9.88 22.41 -21.46
N ASP A 107 -8.83 22.87 -22.12
CA ASP A 107 -8.04 22.10 -23.10
C ASP A 107 -7.25 20.93 -22.45
N HIS A 108 -6.89 21.07 -21.17
CA HIS A 108 -6.16 20.04 -20.41
C HIS A 108 -7.07 19.19 -19.53
N PHE A 109 -8.37 19.54 -19.45
CA PHE A 109 -9.36 18.82 -18.66
C PHE A 109 -9.34 17.29 -18.87
N PRO A 110 -9.32 16.73 -20.10
CA PRO A 110 -9.41 15.29 -20.31
C PRO A 110 -8.23 14.48 -19.75
N PHE A 111 -7.09 15.12 -19.46
CA PHE A 111 -5.90 14.46 -18.91
C PHE A 111 -5.76 14.67 -17.39
N ILE A 112 -6.23 15.80 -16.86
CA ILE A 112 -6.08 16.15 -15.44
C ILE A 112 -7.07 15.38 -14.54
N TRP A 113 -8.35 15.30 -14.91
CA TRP A 113 -9.34 14.65 -14.04
C TRP A 113 -9.09 13.14 -13.84
N PRO A 114 -8.66 12.35 -14.86
CA PRO A 114 -8.36 10.93 -14.67
C PRO A 114 -7.14 10.72 -13.76
N LEU A 115 -6.11 11.57 -13.89
CA LEU A 115 -4.94 11.55 -13.02
C LEU A 115 -5.30 11.92 -11.58
N GLY A 116 -6.16 12.92 -11.39
CA GLY A 116 -6.70 13.28 -10.07
C GLY A 116 -7.48 12.13 -9.43
N ILE A 117 -8.40 11.50 -10.16
CA ILE A 117 -9.14 10.33 -9.67
C ILE A 117 -8.20 9.17 -9.33
N THR A 118 -7.23 8.88 -10.20
CA THR A 118 -6.20 7.87 -9.96
C THR A 118 -5.50 8.13 -8.62
N GLY A 119 -5.04 9.36 -8.38
CA GLY A 119 -4.37 9.75 -7.14
C GLY A 119 -5.25 9.56 -5.91
N LEU A 120 -6.53 9.94 -5.99
CA LEU A 120 -7.50 9.74 -4.90
C LEU A 120 -7.74 8.25 -4.61
N VAL A 121 -7.89 7.42 -5.63
CA VAL A 121 -8.06 5.97 -5.48
C VAL A 121 -6.80 5.34 -4.89
N GLN A 122 -5.60 5.75 -5.34
CA GLN A 122 -4.33 5.27 -4.79
C GLN A 122 -4.14 5.67 -3.32
N ALA A 123 -4.58 6.87 -2.94
CA ALA A 123 -4.60 7.31 -1.55
C ALA A 123 -5.56 6.44 -0.72
N ALA A 124 -6.76 6.15 -1.22
CA ALA A 124 -7.70 5.25 -0.55
C ALA A 124 -7.14 3.83 -0.35
N ILE A 125 -6.50 3.25 -1.38
CA ILE A 125 -5.78 1.96 -1.28
C ILE A 125 -4.71 2.02 -0.18
N THR A 126 -3.97 3.12 -0.10
CA THR A 126 -2.93 3.30 0.90
C THR A 126 -3.49 3.37 2.32
N VAL A 127 -4.60 4.11 2.51
CA VAL A 127 -5.30 4.18 3.81
C VAL A 127 -5.82 2.80 4.21
N ILE A 128 -6.46 2.08 3.29
CA ILE A 128 -6.92 0.70 3.48
C ILE A 128 -5.76 -0.20 3.93
N ASN A 129 -4.61 -0.12 3.24
CA ASN A 129 -3.42 -0.90 3.58
C ASN A 129 -2.95 -0.61 5.01
N VAL A 130 -2.80 0.67 5.37
CA VAL A 130 -2.35 1.09 6.71
C VAL A 130 -3.32 0.60 7.79
N VAL A 131 -4.62 0.87 7.63
CA VAL A 131 -5.65 0.51 8.62
C VAL A 131 -5.66 -0.99 8.87
N TYR A 132 -5.74 -1.81 7.82
CA TYR A 132 -5.81 -3.26 8.00
C TYR A 132 -4.51 -3.86 8.53
N THR A 133 -3.35 -3.30 8.16
CA THR A 133 -2.06 -3.74 8.72
C THR A 133 -1.98 -3.48 10.22
N ILE A 134 -2.45 -2.32 10.69
CA ILE A 134 -2.52 -2.01 12.12
C ILE A 134 -3.49 -2.96 12.83
N LEU A 135 -4.69 -3.16 12.27
CA LEU A 135 -5.68 -4.09 12.86
C LEU A 135 -5.15 -5.52 12.94
N ALA A 136 -4.47 -6.00 11.90
CA ALA A 136 -3.84 -7.32 11.89
C ALA A 136 -2.74 -7.43 12.95
N THR A 137 -1.90 -6.40 13.07
CA THR A 137 -0.84 -6.33 14.09
C THR A 137 -1.44 -6.45 15.51
N ILE A 138 -2.49 -5.68 15.81
CA ILE A 138 -3.14 -5.70 17.13
C ILE A 138 -3.81 -7.06 17.39
N ARG A 139 -4.66 -7.55 16.48
CA ARG A 139 -5.42 -8.79 16.70
C ARG A 139 -4.52 -10.02 16.81
N THR A 140 -3.44 -10.07 16.03
CA THR A 140 -2.49 -11.19 16.13
C THR A 140 -1.63 -11.11 17.38
N ASN A 141 -1.35 -9.89 17.88
CA ASN A 141 -0.74 -9.73 19.20
C ASN A 141 -1.65 -10.26 20.32
N GLU A 142 -2.97 -10.16 20.17
CA GLU A 142 -3.96 -10.78 21.07
C GLU A 142 -4.08 -12.30 20.91
N GLY A 143 -3.43 -12.89 19.90
CA GLY A 143 -3.52 -14.32 19.58
C GLY A 143 -4.73 -14.69 18.72
N GLN A 144 -5.42 -13.70 18.15
CA GLN A 144 -6.52 -13.92 17.21
C GLN A 144 -5.97 -14.04 15.78
N THR A 145 -6.59 -14.90 14.98
CA THR A 145 -6.30 -14.94 13.55
C THR A 145 -6.91 -13.72 12.87
N PHE A 146 -6.16 -13.13 11.94
CA PHE A 146 -6.65 -12.02 11.12
C PHE A 146 -6.74 -12.47 9.67
N LYS A 147 -7.85 -12.14 9.00
CA LYS A 147 -8.00 -12.32 7.56
C LYS A 147 -8.20 -10.95 6.93
N TYR A 148 -7.29 -10.58 6.05
CA TYR A 148 -7.39 -9.32 5.34
C TYR A 148 -8.56 -9.36 4.34
N PRO A 149 -9.43 -8.34 4.33
CA PRO A 149 -10.37 -8.18 3.23
C PRO A 149 -9.62 -7.78 1.96
N PHE A 150 -10.27 -7.97 0.80
CA PHE A 150 -9.70 -7.62 -0.51
C PHE A 150 -8.34 -8.29 -0.80
N THR A 151 -8.11 -9.48 -0.25
CA THR A 151 -6.86 -10.23 -0.46
C THR A 151 -7.08 -11.39 -1.43
N ILE A 152 -6.18 -11.49 -2.40
CA ILE A 152 -6.05 -12.62 -3.31
C ILE A 152 -5.00 -13.58 -2.72
N ASN A 153 -5.34 -14.86 -2.62
CA ASN A 153 -4.46 -15.88 -2.03
C ASN A 153 -3.47 -16.42 -3.07
N PHE A 154 -2.29 -15.80 -3.14
CA PHE A 154 -1.19 -16.28 -3.99
C PHE A 154 -0.43 -17.44 -3.34
N ILE A 155 -0.18 -17.32 -2.04
CA ILE A 155 0.50 -18.31 -1.21
C ILE A 155 -0.56 -19.12 -0.46
N LYS A 156 -0.53 -20.45 -0.60
CA LYS A 156 -1.43 -21.42 0.06
C LYS A 156 -0.77 -22.02 1.30
#